data_AF-A0A536HFY0-F1
#
_entry.id   AF-A0A536HFY0-F1
#
_cell.length_a   1.000
_cell.length_b   1.000
_cell.length_c   1.000
_cell.angle_alpha   90.00
_cell.angle_beta   90.00
_cell.angle_gamma   90.00
#
_symmetry.space_group_name_H-M   'P 1'
#
loop_
_entity.id
_entity.type
_entity.pdbx_description
1 polymer ?
#
loop_
_entity_poly.entity_id
_entity_poly.type
_entity_poly.pdbx_seq_one_letter_code
_entity_poly.pdbx_strand_id
1 'polypeptide(L)'
;AQVSLGTLGVIAKVKLRVVPAKRLHYQGYRKRLADCLANLEQYKRENAHFEFFWLPYTEWVQAKFLNETGDPPSKNTLWGNFNKIVLENWVYWLLCASSRAIPRLSKSVCRISASSIANVEEINYSHRLFSTPRMVRFQEMEYNIPAEHTSAVINEIQECIERHQFAVNFPLECRFVHSDDIWLSPAYQRESAYIAVHMFKGMPYHAYFHHIEEIF
;
A
#
# COMPACT_ATOMS: atom_id res chain seq x y z
N ALA A 1 2.39 26.10 -9.51
CA ALA A 1 2.41 25.66 -8.09
C ALA A 1 1.45 24.48 -7.84
N GLN A 2 1.25 23.55 -8.79
CA GLN A 2 0.45 22.33 -8.56
C GLN A 2 1.09 21.45 -7.48
N VAL A 3 2.42 21.36 -7.48
CA VAL A 3 3.25 20.87 -6.38
C VAL A 3 4.09 22.06 -5.91
N SER A 4 3.92 22.48 -4.66
CA SER A 4 4.62 23.66 -4.11
C SER A 4 5.43 23.37 -2.85
N LEU A 5 5.14 22.25 -2.17
CA LEU A 5 5.73 21.90 -0.86
C LEU A 5 5.61 23.02 0.18
N GLY A 6 4.63 23.92 0.02
CA GLY A 6 4.46 25.11 0.87
C GLY A 6 5.45 26.26 0.62
N THR A 7 6.35 26.13 -0.37
CA THR A 7 7.43 27.11 -0.62
C THR A 7 7.09 28.17 -1.66
N LEU A 8 6.15 27.88 -2.57
CA LEU A 8 5.80 28.77 -3.70
C LEU A 8 4.58 29.67 -3.41
N GLY A 9 4.17 29.79 -2.15
CA GLY A 9 3.04 30.61 -1.70
C GLY A 9 1.84 29.80 -1.17
N VAL A 10 0.80 30.53 -0.74
CA VAL A 10 -0.42 29.96 -0.15
C VAL A 10 -1.49 29.72 -1.23
N ILE A 11 -2.08 28.53 -1.23
CA ILE A 11 -3.20 28.18 -2.12
C ILE A 11 -4.51 28.58 -1.44
N ALA A 12 -5.15 29.66 -1.91
CA ALA A 12 -6.44 30.11 -1.37
C ALA A 12 -7.65 29.43 -2.02
N LYS A 13 -7.55 29.02 -3.30
CA LYS A 13 -8.63 28.40 -4.07
C LYS A 13 -8.07 27.53 -5.19
N VAL A 14 -8.68 26.37 -5.41
CA VAL A 14 -8.37 25.47 -6.53
C VAL A 14 -9.66 25.16 -7.29
N LYS A 15 -9.57 25.08 -8.62
CA LYS A 15 -10.61 24.50 -9.47
C LYS A 15 -10.07 23.19 -10.06
N LEU A 16 -10.74 22.09 -9.78
CA LEU A 16 -10.35 20.76 -10.25
C LEU A 16 -11.25 20.33 -11.40
N ARG A 17 -10.66 19.71 -12.43
CA ARG A 17 -11.40 18.99 -13.46
C ARG A 17 -11.86 17.67 -12.88
N VAL A 18 -13.16 17.38 -12.98
CA VAL A 18 -13.78 16.15 -12.50
C VAL A 18 -14.24 15.29 -13.67
N VAL A 19 -14.33 13.98 -13.45
CA VAL A 19 -14.87 13.00 -14.40
C VAL A 19 -16.21 12.48 -13.88
N PRO A 20 -17.06 11.87 -14.73
CA PRO A 20 -18.29 11.22 -14.28
C PRO A 20 -18.01 10.18 -13.18
N ALA A 21 -18.97 9.99 -12.27
CA ALA A 21 -18.86 8.97 -11.23
C ALA A 21 -18.84 7.57 -11.88
N LYS A 22 -17.79 6.81 -11.59
CA LYS A 22 -17.58 5.46 -12.14
C LYS A 22 -17.77 4.41 -11.05
N ARG A 23 -18.28 3.25 -11.45
CA ARG A 23 -18.29 2.04 -10.64
C ARG A 23 -17.04 1.23 -10.99
N LEU A 24 -16.35 0.78 -9.95
CA LEU A 24 -15.18 -0.09 -10.11
C LEU A 24 -15.48 -1.45 -9.49
N HIS A 25 -14.92 -2.49 -10.09
CA HIS A 25 -14.80 -3.81 -9.53
C HIS A 25 -13.43 -3.90 -8.85
N TYR A 26 -13.43 -3.93 -7.51
CA TYR A 26 -12.26 -4.18 -6.69
C TYR A 26 -12.08 -5.68 -6.51
N GLN A 27 -10.87 -6.16 -6.79
CA GLN A 27 -10.47 -7.54 -6.62
C GLN A 27 -9.17 -7.59 -5.80
N GLY A 28 -9.25 -8.11 -4.58
CA GLY A 28 -8.11 -8.33 -3.69
C GLY A 28 -7.79 -9.82 -3.59
N TYR A 29 -6.56 -10.21 -3.92
CA TYR A 29 -6.12 -11.61 -3.89
C TYR A 29 -4.82 -11.79 -3.13
N ARG A 30 -4.67 -12.95 -2.48
CA ARG A 30 -3.38 -13.39 -1.97
C ARG A 30 -2.55 -13.99 -3.12
N LYS A 31 -1.38 -13.42 -3.39
CA LYS A 31 -0.42 -13.91 -4.40
C LYS A 31 0.95 -14.12 -3.77
N ARG A 32 1.84 -14.86 -4.44
CA ARG A 32 3.26 -14.90 -4.05
C ARG A 32 3.96 -13.64 -4.53
N LEU A 33 4.94 -13.18 -3.76
CA LEU A 33 5.75 -12.01 -4.11
C LEU A 33 6.45 -12.21 -5.45
N ALA A 34 7.10 -13.36 -5.65
CA ALA A 34 7.78 -13.69 -6.90
C ALA A 34 6.83 -13.63 -8.11
N ASP A 35 5.64 -14.21 -8.00
CA ASP A 35 4.63 -14.17 -9.06
C ASP A 35 4.15 -12.74 -9.32
N CYS A 36 3.99 -11.94 -8.27
CA CYS A 36 3.60 -10.53 -8.37
C CYS A 36 4.65 -9.71 -9.13
N LEU A 37 5.92 -9.84 -8.74
CA LEU A 37 7.05 -9.14 -9.35
C LEU A 37 7.29 -9.57 -10.80
N ALA A 38 7.09 -10.86 -11.12
CA ALA A 38 7.21 -11.37 -12.49
C ALA A 38 6.12 -10.86 -13.45
N ASN A 39 4.96 -10.46 -12.93
CA ASN A 39 3.80 -10.05 -13.73
C ASN A 39 3.49 -8.53 -13.64
N LEU A 40 4.40 -7.71 -13.10
CA LEU A 40 4.15 -6.28 -12.87
C LEU A 40 3.67 -5.54 -14.13
N GLU A 41 4.37 -5.71 -15.27
CA GLU A 41 4.00 -5.03 -16.52
C GLU A 41 2.61 -5.43 -17.02
N GLN A 42 2.30 -6.73 -16.93
CA GLN A 42 0.98 -7.22 -17.29
C GLN A 42 -0.09 -6.60 -16.38
N TYR A 43 0.12 -6.64 -15.06
CA TYR A 43 -0.84 -6.13 -14.08
C TYR A 43 -1.07 -4.62 -14.19
N LYS A 44 -0.02 -3.83 -14.45
CA LYS A 44 -0.15 -2.39 -14.71
C LYS A 44 -0.93 -2.09 -15.99
N ARG A 45 -0.71 -2.87 -17.05
CA ARG A 45 -1.34 -2.64 -18.36
C ARG A 45 -2.80 -3.07 -18.40
N GLU A 46 -3.13 -4.19 -17.76
CA GLU A 46 -4.46 -4.82 -17.85
C GLU A 46 -5.45 -4.29 -16.81
N ASN A 47 -4.99 -3.49 -15.84
CA ASN A 47 -5.83 -2.96 -14.78
C ASN A 47 -5.78 -1.44 -14.72
N ALA A 48 -6.92 -0.79 -14.52
CA ALA A 48 -6.97 0.66 -14.37
C ALA A 48 -6.23 1.13 -13.10
N HIS A 49 -6.27 0.32 -12.04
CA HIS A 49 -5.41 0.50 -10.86
C HIS A 49 -4.87 -0.84 -10.38
N PHE A 50 -3.59 -0.83 -10.02
CA PHE A 50 -2.91 -1.96 -9.42
C PHE A 50 -2.01 -1.48 -8.28
N GLU A 51 -2.14 -2.13 -7.12
CA GLU A 51 -1.25 -1.98 -5.98
C GLU A 51 -1.04 -3.33 -5.29
N PHE A 52 0.04 -3.48 -4.54
CA PHE A 52 0.21 -4.65 -3.70
C PHE A 52 0.88 -4.33 -2.38
N PHE A 53 0.56 -5.16 -1.38
CA PHE A 53 1.07 -5.08 -0.02
C PHE A 53 1.84 -6.36 0.28
N TRP A 54 3.16 -6.28 0.37
CA TRP A 54 4.00 -7.43 0.75
C TRP A 54 4.14 -7.51 2.26
N LEU A 55 3.95 -8.70 2.83
CA LEU A 55 4.11 -8.94 4.27
C LEU A 55 5.54 -9.43 4.54
N PRO A 56 6.37 -8.68 5.29
CA PRO A 56 7.74 -9.07 5.63
C PRO A 56 7.81 -10.47 6.26
N TYR A 57 8.93 -11.17 6.09
CA TYR A 57 9.13 -12.55 6.61
C TYR A 57 8.21 -13.60 5.99
N THR A 58 7.53 -13.27 4.89
CA THR A 58 6.66 -14.19 4.16
C THR A 58 6.82 -14.01 2.66
N GLU A 59 6.41 -15.03 1.89
CA GLU A 59 6.34 -14.96 0.44
C GLU A 59 5.03 -14.33 -0.07
N TRP A 60 4.16 -13.82 0.82
CA TRP A 60 2.79 -13.46 0.47
C TRP A 60 2.61 -11.95 0.27
N VAL A 61 1.85 -11.62 -0.76
CA VAL A 61 1.35 -10.27 -1.02
C VAL A 61 -0.17 -10.27 -1.05
N GLN A 62 -0.77 -9.18 -0.59
CA GLN A 62 -2.14 -8.82 -0.95
C GLN A 62 -2.06 -7.95 -2.21
N ALA A 63 -2.36 -8.53 -3.36
CA ALA A 63 -2.47 -7.80 -4.62
C ALA A 63 -3.89 -7.28 -4.79
N LYS A 64 -4.04 -6.04 -5.26
CA LYS A 64 -5.32 -5.37 -5.42
C LYS A 64 -5.42 -4.80 -6.83
N PHE A 65 -6.55 -5.09 -7.46
CA PHE A 65 -6.86 -4.69 -8.83
C PHE A 65 -8.19 -3.94 -8.82
N LEU A 66 -8.28 -2.83 -9.52
CA LEU A 66 -9.53 -2.12 -9.73
C LEU A 66 -9.73 -1.81 -11.21
N ASN A 67 -10.91 -2.16 -11.71
CA ASN A 67 -11.31 -1.96 -13.10
C ASN A 67 -12.71 -1.36 -13.19
N GLU A 68 -12.97 -0.56 -14.23
CA GLU A 68 -14.31 -0.03 -14.48
C GLU A 68 -15.30 -1.15 -14.82
N THR A 69 -16.52 -1.05 -14.29
CA THR A 69 -17.58 -2.02 -14.58
C THR A 69 -18.95 -1.35 -14.73
N GLY A 70 -19.82 -1.96 -15.55
CA GLY A 70 -21.23 -1.62 -15.69
C GLY A 70 -22.14 -2.29 -14.64
N ASP A 71 -21.60 -3.21 -13.84
CA ASP A 71 -22.36 -4.03 -12.90
C ASP A 71 -22.87 -3.24 -11.69
N PRO A 72 -24.00 -3.64 -11.10
CA PRO A 72 -24.56 -2.96 -9.93
C PRO A 72 -23.63 -3.09 -8.71
N PRO A 73 -23.61 -2.09 -7.81
CA PRO A 73 -22.85 -2.19 -6.56
C PRO A 73 -23.22 -3.43 -5.75
N SER A 74 -22.22 -4.04 -5.11
CA SER A 74 -22.40 -5.19 -4.24
C SER A 74 -23.37 -4.86 -3.11
N LYS A 75 -24.24 -5.82 -2.77
CA LYS A 75 -25.22 -5.69 -1.67
C LYS A 75 -24.51 -5.82 -0.32
N ASN A 76 -23.83 -4.77 0.12
CA ASN A 76 -23.17 -4.73 1.42
C ASN A 76 -23.99 -3.89 2.41
N THR A 77 -24.34 -4.47 3.56
CA THR A 77 -25.01 -3.76 4.64
C THR A 77 -24.01 -2.84 5.35
N LEU A 78 -24.24 -1.52 5.32
CA LEU A 78 -23.35 -0.51 5.92
C LEU A 78 -22.96 -0.83 7.38
N TRP A 79 -23.92 -1.31 8.18
CA TRP A 79 -23.70 -1.69 9.59
C TRP A 79 -22.80 -2.93 9.76
N GLY A 80 -22.96 -3.93 8.89
CA GLY A 80 -22.12 -5.14 8.92
C GLY A 80 -20.67 -4.83 8.55
N ASN A 81 -20.48 -3.97 7.55
CA ASN A 81 -19.15 -3.51 7.15
C ASN A 81 -18.47 -2.69 8.25
N PHE A 82 -19.19 -1.80 8.94
CA PHE A 82 -18.60 -1.00 10.01
C PHE A 82 -18.07 -1.85 11.17
N ASN A 83 -18.89 -2.78 11.70
CA ASN A 83 -18.46 -3.66 12.79
C ASN A 83 -17.27 -4.55 12.39
N LYS A 84 -17.27 -5.04 11.13
CA LYS A 84 -16.15 -5.80 10.58
C LYS A 84 -14.87 -4.96 10.52
N ILE A 85 -14.94 -3.73 10.00
CA ILE A 85 -13.80 -2.81 9.93
C ILE A 85 -13.25 -2.52 11.33
N VAL A 86 -14.12 -2.26 12.31
CA VAL A 86 -13.69 -2.00 13.69
C VAL A 86 -13.00 -3.22 14.30
N LEU A 87 -13.60 -4.40 14.15
CA LEU A 87 -13.04 -5.63 14.68
C LEU A 87 -11.69 -5.96 14.02
N GLU A 88 -11.60 -5.87 12.69
CA GLU A 88 -10.35 -6.11 11.94
C GLU A 88 -9.24 -5.13 12.36
N ASN A 89 -9.57 -3.83 12.49
CA ASN A 89 -8.59 -2.84 12.95
C ASN A 89 -8.17 -3.07 14.42
N TRP A 90 -9.09 -3.48 15.30
CA TRP A 90 -8.78 -3.77 16.70
C TRP A 90 -7.90 -5.02 16.85
N VAL A 91 -8.22 -6.09 16.12
CA VAL A 91 -7.40 -7.32 16.07
C VAL A 91 -6.02 -6.99 15.51
N TYR A 92 -5.95 -6.23 14.42
CA TYR A 92 -4.68 -5.82 13.85
C TYR A 92 -3.87 -4.95 14.83
N TRP A 93 -4.53 -4.02 15.54
CA TRP A 93 -3.89 -3.24 16.59
C TRP A 93 -3.33 -4.12 17.71
N LEU A 94 -4.04 -5.16 18.15
CA LEU A 94 -3.54 -6.10 19.16
C LEU A 94 -2.29 -6.85 18.69
N LEU A 95 -2.30 -7.33 17.44
CA LEU A 95 -1.11 -7.95 16.82
C LEU A 95 0.07 -6.97 16.76
N CYS A 96 -0.23 -5.69 16.48
CA CYS A 96 0.80 -4.66 16.47
C CYS A 96 1.32 -4.34 17.87
N ALA A 97 0.42 -4.24 18.85
CA ALA A 97 0.75 -3.99 20.25
C ALA A 97 1.58 -5.13 20.87
N SER A 98 1.31 -6.39 20.50
CA SER A 98 2.12 -7.53 20.94
C SER A 98 3.53 -7.48 20.38
N SER A 99 3.70 -7.06 19.12
CA SER A 99 5.02 -6.83 18.53
C SER A 99 5.76 -5.68 19.22
N ARG A 100 5.05 -4.62 19.63
CA ARG A 100 5.67 -3.53 20.41
C ARG A 100 6.12 -3.98 21.79
N ALA A 101 5.33 -4.79 22.49
CA ALA A 101 5.69 -5.31 23.80
C ALA A 101 6.82 -6.35 23.71
N ILE A 102 6.81 -7.19 22.68
CA ILE A 102 7.78 -8.25 22.44
C ILE A 102 8.19 -8.23 20.96
N PRO A 103 9.23 -7.45 20.59
CA PRO A 103 9.67 -7.26 19.19
C PRO A 103 9.95 -8.55 18.42
N ARG A 104 10.34 -9.62 19.12
CA ARG A 104 10.57 -10.95 18.53
C ARG A 104 9.30 -11.58 17.93
N LEU A 105 8.10 -11.13 18.32
CA LEU A 105 6.83 -11.62 17.78
C LEU A 105 6.51 -11.08 16.38
N SER A 106 7.23 -10.06 15.90
CA SER A 106 6.94 -9.38 14.63
C SER A 106 6.83 -10.34 13.46
N LYS A 107 7.72 -11.35 13.37
CA LYS A 107 7.66 -12.39 12.34
C LYS A 107 6.38 -13.23 12.41
N SER A 108 6.00 -13.65 13.60
CA SER A 108 4.79 -14.45 13.82
C SER A 108 3.55 -13.63 13.48
N VAL A 109 3.56 -12.35 13.83
CA VAL A 109 2.49 -11.40 13.47
C VAL A 109 2.40 -11.27 11.95
N CYS A 110 3.50 -11.07 11.23
CA CYS A 110 3.49 -11.05 9.77
C CYS A 110 2.92 -12.34 9.16
N ARG A 111 3.32 -13.50 9.68
CA ARG A 111 2.81 -14.81 9.20
C ARG A 111 1.31 -14.98 9.45
N ILE A 112 0.83 -14.59 10.62
CA ILE A 112 -0.60 -14.61 10.95
C ILE A 112 -1.34 -13.66 10.00
N SER A 113 -0.89 -12.40 9.89
CA SER A 113 -1.49 -11.41 8.99
C SER A 113 -1.51 -11.89 7.53
N ALA A 114 -0.43 -12.49 7.04
CA ALA A 114 -0.36 -13.05 5.69
C ALA A 114 -1.33 -14.22 5.48
N SER A 115 -1.49 -15.08 6.49
CA SER A 115 -2.45 -16.20 6.43
C SER A 115 -3.90 -15.72 6.41
N SER A 116 -4.18 -14.55 7.01
CA SER A 116 -5.51 -13.92 7.07
C SER A 116 -5.86 -13.07 5.86
N ILE A 117 -4.99 -12.98 4.84
CA ILE A 117 -5.32 -12.28 3.59
C ILE A 117 -6.44 -13.05 2.90
N ALA A 118 -7.66 -12.51 2.97
CA ALA A 118 -8.84 -13.04 2.31
C ALA A 118 -8.90 -12.58 0.85
N ASN A 119 -9.51 -13.41 -0.01
CA ASN A 119 -9.92 -12.97 -1.33
C ASN A 119 -11.18 -12.11 -1.18
N VAL A 120 -11.16 -10.92 -1.77
CA VAL A 120 -12.25 -9.95 -1.65
C VAL A 120 -12.62 -9.47 -3.03
N GLU A 121 -13.91 -9.50 -3.35
CA GLU A 121 -14.47 -8.89 -4.54
C GLU A 121 -15.59 -7.95 -4.13
N GLU A 122 -15.51 -6.70 -4.57
CA GLU A 122 -16.52 -5.68 -4.27
C GLU A 122 -16.71 -4.76 -5.48
N ILE A 123 -17.97 -4.50 -5.83
CA ILE A 123 -18.33 -3.50 -6.82
C ILE A 123 -18.92 -2.30 -6.09
N ASN A 124 -18.35 -1.12 -6.30
CA ASN A 124 -18.85 0.11 -5.69
C ASN A 124 -18.43 1.34 -6.48
N TYR A 125 -18.91 2.52 -6.08
CA TYR A 125 -18.42 3.77 -6.64
C TYR A 125 -16.96 4.04 -6.25
N SER A 126 -16.18 4.62 -7.16
CA SER A 126 -14.74 4.87 -6.99
C SER A 126 -14.39 5.54 -5.65
N HIS A 127 -15.09 6.60 -5.27
CA HIS A 127 -14.86 7.33 -4.01
C HIS A 127 -15.07 6.49 -2.75
N ARG A 128 -15.84 5.40 -2.81
CA ARG A 128 -16.04 4.45 -1.69
C ARG A 128 -14.99 3.35 -1.64
N LEU A 129 -14.42 2.96 -2.79
CA LEU A 129 -13.38 1.93 -2.86
C LEU A 129 -12.00 2.52 -2.53
N PHE A 130 -11.73 3.76 -2.92
CA PHE A 130 -10.46 4.42 -2.60
C PHE A 130 -10.35 4.88 -1.14
N SER A 131 -11.48 5.06 -0.44
CA SER A 131 -11.48 5.53 0.94
C SER A 131 -11.61 4.38 1.92
N THR A 132 -10.48 3.91 2.46
CA THR A 132 -10.47 2.95 3.57
C THR A 132 -10.05 3.64 4.86
N PRO A 133 -10.86 3.63 5.93
CA PRO A 133 -10.45 4.17 7.21
C PRO A 133 -9.30 3.32 7.80
N ARG A 134 -8.16 3.96 8.06
CA ARG A 134 -7.01 3.34 8.75
C ARG A 134 -6.97 3.86 10.19
N MET A 135 -7.30 2.99 11.16
CA MET A 135 -7.33 3.39 12.59
C MET A 135 -6.01 3.12 13.32
N VAL A 136 -5.18 2.24 12.78
CA VAL A 136 -3.88 1.91 13.37
C VAL A 136 -2.85 2.95 12.93
N ARG A 137 -2.23 3.64 13.90
CA ARG A 137 -1.19 4.65 13.64
C ARG A 137 0.17 3.99 13.48
N PHE A 138 0.94 4.46 12.51
CA PHE A 138 2.29 4.01 12.18
C PHE A 138 3.14 5.18 11.68
N GLN A 139 4.46 4.99 11.67
CA GLN A 139 5.42 5.83 10.98
C GLN A 139 5.62 5.25 9.58
N GLU A 140 5.80 6.12 8.59
CA GLU A 140 5.96 5.75 7.18
C GLU A 140 7.16 6.47 6.59
N MET A 141 7.87 5.78 5.70
CA MET A 141 8.82 6.36 4.76
C MET A 141 8.47 5.83 3.38
N GLU A 142 8.29 6.73 2.42
CA GLU A 142 7.94 6.38 1.04
C GLU A 142 8.88 7.09 0.07
N TYR A 143 9.35 6.34 -0.93
CA TYR A 143 10.16 6.86 -2.03
C TYR A 143 9.47 6.61 -3.37
N ASN A 144 9.69 7.53 -4.29
CA ASN A 144 9.30 7.41 -5.68
C ASN A 144 10.52 7.05 -6.54
N ILE A 145 10.44 5.93 -7.25
CA ILE A 145 11.52 5.41 -8.10
C ILE A 145 11.04 5.19 -9.55
N PRO A 146 11.95 5.09 -10.54
CA PRO A 146 11.59 4.60 -11.87
C PRO A 146 10.89 3.24 -11.76
N ALA A 147 9.75 3.08 -12.42
CA ALA A 147 8.95 1.87 -12.29
C ALA A 147 9.71 0.60 -12.73
N GLU A 148 10.66 0.68 -13.66
CA GLU A 148 11.48 -0.45 -14.09
C GLU A 148 12.38 -1.04 -12.98
N HIS A 149 12.69 -0.28 -11.92
CA HIS A 149 13.55 -0.73 -10.81
C HIS A 149 12.78 -1.38 -9.66
N THR A 150 11.45 -1.43 -9.74
CA THR A 150 10.58 -1.92 -8.67
C THR A 150 10.97 -3.31 -8.15
N SER A 151 11.19 -4.26 -9.06
CA SER A 151 11.53 -5.63 -8.68
C SER A 151 12.90 -5.72 -8.00
N ALA A 152 13.89 -4.95 -8.47
CA ALA A 152 15.23 -4.93 -7.88
C ALA A 152 15.18 -4.38 -6.46
N VAL A 153 14.57 -3.19 -6.29
CA VAL A 153 14.45 -2.53 -4.98
C VAL A 153 13.70 -3.40 -3.98
N ILE A 154 12.59 -4.03 -4.37
CA ILE A 154 11.83 -4.89 -3.45
C ILE A 154 12.62 -6.12 -3.03
N ASN A 155 13.39 -6.73 -3.94
CA ASN A 155 14.26 -7.86 -3.60
C ASN A 155 15.38 -7.44 -2.62
N GLU A 156 16.01 -6.29 -2.85
CA GLU A 156 17.03 -5.76 -1.95
C GLU A 156 16.46 -5.41 -0.57
N ILE A 157 15.26 -4.83 -0.51
CA ILE A 157 14.53 -4.59 0.74
C ILE A 157 14.24 -5.90 1.46
N GLN A 158 13.81 -6.94 0.74
CA GLN A 158 13.59 -8.27 1.31
C GLN A 158 14.87 -8.82 1.93
N GLU A 159 15.98 -8.81 1.20
CA GLU A 159 17.28 -9.26 1.69
C GLU A 159 17.76 -8.45 2.90
N CYS A 160 17.55 -7.14 2.89
CA CYS A 160 17.91 -6.26 3.99
C CYS A 160 17.14 -6.60 5.28
N ILE A 161 15.82 -6.85 5.17
CA ILE A 161 14.99 -7.28 6.29
C ILE A 161 15.40 -8.67 6.78
N GLU A 162 15.72 -9.60 5.87
CA GLU A 162 16.20 -10.95 6.20
C GLU A 162 17.61 -10.94 6.81
N ARG A 163 18.46 -9.97 6.49
CA ARG A 163 19.79 -9.84 7.09
C ARG A 163 19.73 -9.25 8.50
N HIS A 164 19.03 -8.13 8.65
CA HIS A 164 19.05 -7.34 9.89
C HIS A 164 17.95 -7.73 10.88
N GLN A 165 16.93 -8.47 10.44
CA GLN A 165 15.90 -9.04 11.32
C GLN A 165 15.14 -7.97 12.12
N PHE A 166 14.82 -6.85 11.49
CA PHE A 166 14.10 -5.73 12.10
C PHE A 166 12.76 -6.16 12.71
N ALA A 167 12.29 -5.51 13.77
CA ALA A 167 10.98 -5.81 14.35
C ALA A 167 9.80 -5.23 13.53
N VAL A 168 9.87 -5.31 12.19
CA VAL A 168 8.82 -4.85 11.29
C VAL A 168 7.67 -5.85 11.25
N ASN A 169 6.46 -5.35 11.42
CA ASN A 169 5.22 -6.13 11.49
C ASN A 169 4.09 -5.55 10.63
N PHE A 170 4.43 -4.56 9.80
CA PHE A 170 3.54 -3.93 8.84
C PHE A 170 3.89 -4.36 7.42
N PRO A 171 2.91 -4.36 6.50
CA PRO A 171 3.18 -4.59 5.09
C PRO A 171 4.00 -3.45 4.48
N LEU A 172 4.85 -3.78 3.51
CA LEU A 172 5.38 -2.84 2.53
C LEU A 172 4.33 -2.63 1.45
N GLU A 173 4.06 -1.37 1.08
CA GLU A 173 3.08 -1.00 0.06
C GLU A 173 3.81 -0.58 -1.21
N CYS A 174 3.33 -1.06 -2.37
CA CYS A 174 3.83 -0.67 -3.68
C CYS A 174 2.68 -0.24 -4.58
N ARG A 175 2.80 0.95 -5.16
CA ARG A 175 1.80 1.57 -6.05
C ARG A 175 2.47 2.15 -7.28
N PHE A 176 1.72 2.31 -8.36
CA PHE A 176 2.23 2.81 -9.63
C PHE A 176 1.45 4.03 -10.10
N VAL A 177 2.16 5.00 -10.67
CA VAL A 177 1.58 6.23 -11.20
C VAL A 177 2.22 6.53 -12.55
N HIS A 178 1.37 6.92 -13.51
CA HIS A 178 1.81 7.37 -14.82
C HIS A 178 2.66 8.64 -14.74
N SER A 179 3.50 8.84 -15.75
CA SER A 179 4.24 10.10 -15.92
C SER A 179 3.30 11.31 -16.01
N ASP A 180 3.75 12.43 -15.47
CA ASP A 180 3.09 13.72 -15.60
C ASP A 180 4.04 14.81 -16.13
N ASP A 181 3.49 15.99 -16.44
CA ASP A 181 4.23 17.18 -16.86
C ASP A 181 4.27 18.25 -15.76
N ILE A 182 4.05 17.84 -14.50
CA ILE A 182 3.90 18.75 -13.37
C ILE A 182 5.27 18.98 -12.72
N TRP A 183 5.71 20.24 -12.74
CA TRP A 183 6.98 20.63 -12.09
C TRP A 183 6.98 20.26 -10.60
N LEU A 184 8.11 19.70 -10.15
CA LEU A 184 8.34 19.18 -8.80
C LEU A 184 7.51 17.94 -8.43
N SER A 185 6.71 17.38 -9.36
CA SER A 185 6.11 16.07 -9.14
C SER A 185 7.19 15.00 -9.09
N PRO A 186 7.13 14.06 -8.13
CA PRO A 186 8.01 12.88 -8.14
C PRO A 186 7.85 12.03 -9.41
N ALA A 187 6.71 12.10 -10.10
CA ALA A 187 6.42 11.38 -11.35
C ALA A 187 6.68 12.21 -12.63
N TYR A 188 7.43 13.32 -12.53
CA TYR A 188 7.69 14.20 -13.66
C TYR A 188 8.40 13.47 -14.81
N GLN A 189 7.74 13.39 -15.96
CA GLN A 189 8.23 12.80 -17.22
C GLN A 189 8.71 11.33 -17.10
N ARG A 190 8.25 10.59 -16.08
CA ARG A 190 8.68 9.21 -15.81
C ARG A 190 7.55 8.35 -15.21
N GLU A 191 7.37 7.16 -15.76
CA GLU A 191 6.57 6.11 -15.13
C GLU A 191 7.18 5.71 -13.80
N SER A 192 6.42 5.82 -12.71
CA SER A 192 7.00 5.75 -11.38
C SER A 192 6.30 4.77 -10.46
N ALA A 193 7.08 4.12 -9.60
CA ALA A 193 6.60 3.31 -8.50
C ALA A 193 6.81 4.06 -7.18
N TYR A 194 5.81 4.01 -6.31
CA TYR A 194 5.86 4.49 -4.94
C TYR A 194 5.97 3.27 -4.03
N ILE A 195 7.04 3.20 -3.24
CA ILE A 195 7.32 2.10 -2.33
C ILE A 195 7.37 2.66 -0.91
N ALA A 196 6.41 2.26 -0.08
CA ALA A 196 6.30 2.69 1.30
C ALA A 196 6.61 1.57 2.28
N VAL A 197 7.47 1.88 3.25
CA VAL A 197 7.75 1.04 4.41
C VAL A 197 7.14 1.65 5.66
N HIS A 198 6.66 0.79 6.55
CA HIS A 198 5.90 1.21 7.72
C HIS A 198 6.47 0.59 8.99
N MET A 199 6.37 1.34 10.09
CA MET A 199 6.65 0.83 11.42
C MET A 199 5.54 1.21 12.40
N PHE A 200 5.06 0.26 13.19
CA PHE A 200 4.00 0.53 14.16
C PHE A 200 4.40 1.64 15.15
N LYS A 201 3.43 2.51 15.50
CA LYS A 201 3.69 3.62 16.43
C LYS A 201 4.29 3.13 17.76
N GLY A 202 5.45 3.69 18.09
CA GLY A 202 6.18 3.40 19.34
C GLY A 202 7.18 2.24 19.23
N MET A 203 7.37 1.66 18.05
CA MET A 203 8.46 0.71 17.78
C MET A 203 9.69 1.44 17.23
N PRO A 204 10.92 0.93 17.47
CA PRO A 204 12.13 1.53 16.92
C PRO A 204 12.14 1.40 15.38
N TYR A 205 12.22 2.53 14.69
CA TYR A 205 12.14 2.58 13.22
C TYR A 205 13.39 3.17 12.55
N HIS A 206 14.20 3.98 13.25
CA HIS A 206 15.30 4.73 12.64
C HIS A 206 16.30 3.85 11.88
N ALA A 207 16.82 2.78 12.51
CA ALA A 207 17.76 1.87 11.84
C ALA A 207 17.13 1.15 10.66
N TYR A 208 15.86 0.74 10.78
CA TYR A 208 15.12 0.13 9.68
C TYR A 208 14.99 1.12 8.51
N PHE A 209 14.52 2.33 8.76
CA PHE A 209 14.32 3.33 7.71
C PHE A 209 15.65 3.75 7.08
N HIS A 210 16.70 3.96 7.87
CA HIS A 210 18.03 4.29 7.35
C HIS A 210 18.54 3.22 6.37
N HIS A 211 18.47 1.93 6.74
CA HIS A 211 18.96 0.87 5.86
C HIS A 211 18.08 0.65 4.62
N ILE A 212 16.79 1.00 4.68
CA ILE A 212 15.92 0.96 3.50
C ILE A 212 16.16 2.18 2.60
N GLU A 213 16.43 3.34 3.19
CA GLU A 213 16.79 4.56 2.47
C GLU A 213 18.07 4.40 1.67
N GLU A 214 19.07 3.66 2.17
CA GLU A 214 20.29 3.31 1.43
C GLU A 214 20.05 2.48 0.15
N ILE A 215 18.88 1.86 0.00
CA ILE A 215 18.51 1.04 -1.18
C ILE A 215 17.84 1.89 -2.26
N PHE A 216 17.15 2.96 -1.87
CA PHE A 216 16.41 3.84 -2.79
C PHE A 216 17.35 4.76 -3.59
#